data_AF-A0A7V5RKT1-F1
#
_entry.id   AF-A0A7V5RKT1-F1
#
_cell.length_a   1.000
_cell.length_b   1.000
_cell.length_c   1.000
_cell.angle_alpha   90.00
_cell.angle_beta   90.00
_cell.angle_gamma   90.00
#
_symmetry.space_group_name_H-M   'P 1'
#
loop_
_entity.id
_entity.type
_entity.pdbx_description
1 polymer ?
#
loop_
_entity_poly.entity_id
_entity_poly.type
_entity_poly.pdbx_seq_one_letter_code
_entity_poly.pdbx_strand_id
1 'polypeptide(L)'
;MTVLIGKYLFAGPYSDSSYVQSKPGVFLILSGSETEPYLIDVDESDDMSGKVKGHPRQACWQEKAGGSYQFAVFHTPHLDADERRQVVADIRSEFVVACG
;
A
#
# COMPACT_ATOMS: atom_id res chain seq x y z
N MET A 1 14.48 -3.50 2.42
CA MET A 1 14.14 -3.86 1.02
C MET A 1 13.23 -2.79 0.47
N THR A 2 13.16 -2.67 -0.85
CA THR A 2 12.31 -1.70 -1.54
C THR A 2 11.55 -2.38 -2.66
N VAL A 3 10.32 -1.95 -2.91
CA VAL A 3 9.47 -2.41 -4.02
C VAL A 3 9.26 -1.25 -4.98
N LEU A 4 9.56 -1.46 -6.26
CA LEU A 4 9.27 -0.48 -7.31
C LEU A 4 7.87 -0.77 -7.88
N ILE A 5 6.97 0.21 -7.80
CA ILE A 5 5.61 0.14 -8.37
C ILE A 5 5.39 1.37 -9.24
N GLY A 6 5.25 1.12 -10.55
CA GLY A 6 5.32 2.17 -11.56
C GLY A 6 6.64 2.93 -11.45
N LYS A 7 6.56 4.24 -11.25
CA LYS A 7 7.71 5.14 -11.02
C LYS A 7 8.05 5.38 -9.53
N TYR A 8 7.31 4.78 -8.60
CA TYR A 8 7.41 5.06 -7.17
C TYR A 8 8.15 3.94 -6.43
N LEU A 9 9.09 4.32 -5.56
CA LEU A 9 9.86 3.38 -4.75
C LEU A 9 9.29 3.32 -3.32
N PHE A 10 8.74 2.16 -2.96
CA PHE A 10 8.17 1.90 -1.65
C PHE A 10 9.18 1.17 -0.76
N ALA A 11 9.18 1.47 0.53
CA ALA A 11 9.89 0.69 1.54
C ALA A 11 9.06 -0.55 1.91
N GLY A 12 9.67 -1.72 1.91
CA GLY A 12 8.99 -3.00 2.13
C GLY A 12 9.42 -4.09 1.12
N PRO A 13 8.62 -5.15 0.95
CA PRO A 13 7.36 -5.42 1.62
C PRO A 13 7.58 -5.88 3.08
N TYR A 14 6.72 -5.44 3.99
CA TYR A 14 6.72 -5.79 5.41
C TYR A 14 5.60 -6.80 5.68
N SER A 15 5.91 -7.91 6.36
CA SER A 15 4.91 -8.91 6.75
C SER A 15 4.03 -8.50 7.93
N ASP A 16 4.38 -7.40 8.61
CA ASP A 16 3.66 -6.90 9.79
C ASP A 16 3.33 -5.42 9.63
N SER A 17 2.08 -5.07 9.93
CA SER A 17 1.59 -3.70 9.99
C SER A 17 2.32 -2.82 11.02
N SER A 18 3.02 -3.40 12.00
CA SER A 18 3.83 -2.68 12.98
C SER A 18 4.98 -1.88 12.35
N TYR A 19 5.43 -2.25 11.15
CA TYR A 19 6.41 -1.49 10.36
C TYR A 19 5.81 -0.27 9.65
N VAL A 20 4.48 -0.18 9.54
CA VAL A 20 3.77 0.98 8.98
C VAL A 20 3.70 2.07 10.05
N GLN A 21 4.48 3.12 9.85
CA GLN A 21 4.56 4.25 10.78
C GLN A 21 3.35 5.17 10.66
N SER A 22 2.98 5.82 11.77
CA SER A 22 1.96 6.87 11.81
C SER A 22 2.52 8.17 11.22
N LYS A 23 2.58 8.22 9.88
CA LYS A 23 3.11 9.32 9.08
C LYS A 23 2.31 9.47 7.78
N PRO A 24 2.30 10.67 7.18
CA PRO A 24 1.68 10.89 5.88
C PRO A 24 2.40 10.10 4.78
N GLY A 25 1.62 9.47 3.91
CA GLY A 25 2.15 8.65 2.84
C GLY A 25 1.10 7.87 2.07
N VAL A 26 1.60 7.08 1.13
CA VAL A 26 0.84 6.09 0.36
C VAL A 26 1.30 4.71 0.82
N PHE A 27 0.35 3.80 0.99
CA PHE A 27 0.66 2.41 1.33
C PHE A 27 0.05 1.46 0.30
N LEU A 28 0.71 0.32 0.13
CA LEU A 28 0.32 -0.77 -0.73
C LEU A 28 0.06 -2.01 0.09
N ILE A 29 -0.94 -2.76 -0.35
CA ILE A 29 -1.20 -4.11 0.11
C ILE A 29 -0.77 -5.06 -1.00
N LEU A 30 0.16 -5.95 -0.68
CA LEU A 30 0.73 -6.90 -1.62
C LEU A 30 0.46 -8.32 -1.14
N SER A 31 0.32 -9.26 -2.06
CA SER A 31 0.37 -10.70 -1.75
C SER A 31 1.12 -11.43 -2.87
N GLY A 32 1.39 -12.71 -2.66
CA GLY A 32 2.25 -13.51 -3.53
C GLY A 32 3.64 -13.77 -2.92
N SER A 33 4.56 -14.20 -3.77
CA SER A 33 5.95 -14.48 -3.36
C SER A 33 6.81 -13.22 -3.45
N GLU A 34 8.00 -13.25 -2.83
CA GLU A 34 8.95 -12.13 -2.92
C GLU A 34 9.38 -11.83 -4.36
N THR A 35 9.32 -12.82 -5.26
CA THR A 35 9.74 -12.69 -6.66
C THR A 35 8.61 -12.27 -7.60
N GLU A 36 7.36 -12.50 -7.21
CA GLU A 36 6.19 -12.17 -8.01
C GLU A 36 5.05 -11.65 -7.11
N PRO A 37 5.24 -10.47 -6.50
CA PRO A 37 4.18 -9.84 -5.73
C PRO A 37 3.12 -9.26 -6.67
N TYR A 38 1.85 -9.38 -6.32
CA TYR A 38 0.76 -8.70 -7.00
C TYR A 38 0.07 -7.69 -6.06
N LEU A 39 -0.44 -6.62 -6.66
CA LEU A 39 -1.04 -5.50 -5.94
C LEU A 39 -2.51 -5.79 -5.59
N ILE A 40 -2.81 -5.81 -4.29
CA ILE A 40 -4.18 -5.99 -3.80
C ILE A 40 -4.89 -4.64 -3.70
N ASP A 41 -4.26 -3.66 -3.07
CA ASP A 41 -4.85 -2.33 -2.85
C ASP A 41 -3.74 -1.29 -2.72
N VAL A 42 -4.13 -0.03 -2.97
CA VAL A 42 -3.31 1.16 -2.79
C VAL A 42 -4.22 2.28 -2.30
N ASP A 43 -3.79 2.94 -1.22
CA ASP A 43 -4.49 4.08 -0.64
C ASP A 43 -3.50 5.03 0.04
N GLU A 44 -3.97 6.23 0.36
CA GLU A 44 -3.21 7.28 1.04
C GLU A 44 -3.77 7.59 2.43
N SER A 45 -2.93 8.16 3.30
CA SER A 45 -3.35 8.66 4.60
C SER A 45 -2.34 9.63 5.18
N ASP A 46 -2.80 10.56 6.00
CA ASP A 46 -1.95 11.34 6.92
C ASP A 46 -1.45 10.49 8.11
N ASP A 47 -2.18 9.41 8.44
CA ASP A 47 -1.80 8.39 9.42
C ASP A 47 -1.93 7.00 8.79
N MET A 48 -0.86 6.53 8.14
CA MET A 48 -0.87 5.21 7.50
C MET A 48 -1.06 4.07 8.51
N SER A 49 -0.48 4.15 9.71
CA SER A 49 -0.60 3.07 10.72
C SER A 49 -2.04 2.89 11.18
N GLY A 50 -2.72 3.99 11.51
CA GLY A 50 -4.13 3.97 11.90
C GLY A 50 -5.02 3.50 10.75
N LYS A 51 -4.79 4.04 9.54
CA LYS A 51 -5.55 3.69 8.34
C LYS A 51 -5.43 2.22 7.98
N VAL A 52 -4.23 1.65 8.01
CA VAL A 52 -4.00 0.21 7.72
C VAL A 52 -4.71 -0.67 8.74
N LYS A 53 -4.66 -0.33 10.04
CA LYS A 53 -5.26 -1.12 11.12
C LYS A 53 -6.79 -1.03 11.18
N GLY A 54 -7.37 0.07 10.72
CA GLY A 54 -8.81 0.31 10.70
C GLY A 54 -9.43 0.29 9.30
N HIS A 55 -8.73 -0.22 8.28
CA HIS A 55 -9.18 -0.04 6.91
C HIS A 55 -10.47 -0.84 6.62
N PRO A 56 -11.50 -0.23 6.02
CA PRO A 56 -12.75 -0.93 5.71
C PRO A 56 -12.57 -2.09 4.72
N ARG A 57 -11.50 -2.06 3.91
CA ARG A 57 -11.20 -3.10 2.92
C ARG A 57 -10.34 -4.24 3.46
N GLN A 58 -10.02 -4.30 4.76
CA GLN A 58 -9.22 -5.39 5.34
C GLN A 58 -9.78 -6.78 5.03
N ALA A 59 -11.10 -6.94 5.09
CA ALA A 59 -11.74 -8.21 4.74
C ALA A 59 -11.47 -8.61 3.28
N CYS A 60 -11.52 -7.64 2.36
CA CYS A 60 -11.17 -7.86 0.94
C CYS A 60 -9.69 -8.24 0.81
N TRP A 61 -8.79 -7.59 1.55
CA TRP A 61 -7.36 -7.91 1.51
C TRP A 61 -7.09 -9.35 1.96
N GLN A 62 -7.71 -9.77 3.06
CA GLN A 62 -7.61 -11.14 3.58
C GLN A 62 -8.13 -12.17 2.58
N GLU A 63 -9.30 -11.91 1.98
CA GLU A 63 -9.90 -12.79 0.99
C GLU A 63 -9.02 -12.93 -0.25
N LYS A 64 -8.56 -11.80 -0.82
CA LYS A 64 -7.77 -11.80 -2.06
C LYS A 64 -6.35 -12.31 -1.86
N ALA A 65 -5.77 -12.14 -0.68
CA ALA A 65 -4.45 -12.67 -0.35
C ALA A 65 -4.44 -14.19 -0.12
N GLY A 66 -5.59 -14.83 0.15
CA GLY A 66 -5.66 -16.27 0.42
C GLY A 66 -4.89 -16.73 1.67
N GLY A 67 -4.59 -15.80 2.60
CA GLY A 67 -3.85 -16.11 3.82
C GLY A 67 -3.08 -14.90 4.36
N SER A 68 -1.91 -14.63 3.80
CA SER A 68 -1.02 -13.54 4.23
C SER A 68 -0.83 -12.48 3.16
N TYR A 69 -0.79 -11.23 3.60
CA TYR A 69 -0.46 -10.08 2.79
C TYR A 69 0.64 -9.26 3.47
N GLN A 70 1.30 -8.43 2.70
CA GLN A 70 2.41 -7.61 3.11
C GLN A 70 2.12 -6.15 2.80
N PHE A 71 2.86 -5.26 3.45
CA PHE A 71 2.70 -3.81 3.35
C PHE A 71 3.93 -3.19 2.71
N ALA A 72 3.75 -2.28 1.76
CA ALA A 72 4.83 -1.42 1.31
C ALA A 72 4.41 0.05 1.51
N VAL A 73 5.33 0.90 1.93
CA VAL A 73 5.01 2.29 2.30
C VAL A 73 5.89 3.28 1.55
N PHE A 74 5.27 4.37 1.11
CA PHE A 74 5.93 5.51 0.51
C PHE A 74 5.62 6.73 1.36
N HIS A 75 6.62 7.17 2.12
CA HIS A 75 6.48 8.34 2.98
C HIS A 75 6.56 9.61 2.15
N THR A 76 5.57 10.49 2.31
CA THR A 76 5.46 11.71 1.51
C THR A 76 5.28 12.93 2.41
N PRO A 77 6.29 13.28 3.24
CA PRO A 77 6.18 14.40 4.19
C PRO A 77 6.03 15.77 3.51
N HIS A 78 6.32 15.85 2.22
CA HIS A 78 6.24 17.07 1.41
C HIS A 78 5.02 17.11 0.49
N LEU A 79 4.23 16.02 0.43
CA LEU A 79 3.04 15.98 -0.41
C LEU A 79 1.79 16.20 0.42
N ASP A 80 0.90 17.04 -0.09
CA ASP A 80 -0.44 17.19 0.45
C ASP A 80 -1.34 15.99 0.08
N ALA A 81 -2.59 16.02 0.55
CA ALA A 81 -3.53 14.92 0.31
C ALA A 81 -3.91 14.77 -1.17
N ASP A 82 -3.99 15.86 -1.94
CA ASP A 82 -4.35 15.79 -3.37
C ASP A 82 -3.19 15.24 -4.19
N GLU A 83 -1.96 15.64 -3.88
CA GLU A 83 -0.76 15.08 -4.48
C GLU A 83 -0.61 13.58 -4.20
N ARG A 84 -0.91 13.12 -2.96
CA ARG A 84 -0.93 11.68 -2.66
C ARG A 84 -2.03 10.93 -3.39
N ARG A 85 -3.22 11.52 -3.54
CA ARG A 85 -4.28 10.93 -4.36
C ARG A 85 -3.88 10.82 -5.83
N GLN A 86 -3.10 11.77 -6.34
CA GLN A 86 -2.53 11.65 -7.68
C GLN A 86 -1.57 10.45 -7.77
N VAL A 87 -0.72 10.21 -6.76
CA VAL A 87 0.13 8.99 -6.71
C VAL A 87 -0.72 7.72 -6.73
N VAL A 88 -1.79 7.67 -5.94
CA VAL A 88 -2.73 6.53 -5.91
C VAL A 88 -3.39 6.34 -7.29
N ALA A 89 -3.86 7.43 -7.92
CA ALA A 89 -4.49 7.40 -9.23
C ALA A 89 -3.53 6.94 -10.33
N ASP A 90 -2.29 7.44 -10.33
CA ASP A 90 -1.23 7.02 -11.25
C ASP A 90 -1.02 5.50 -11.14
N ILE A 91 -0.84 4.98 -9.93
CA ILE A 91 -0.66 3.53 -9.69
C ILE A 91 -1.89 2.74 -10.17
N ARG A 92 -3.11 3.17 -9.83
CA ARG A 92 -4.35 2.49 -10.26
C ARG A 92 -4.59 2.54 -11.77
N SER A 93 -3.98 3.50 -12.47
CA SER A 93 -4.05 3.58 -13.94
C SER A 93 -3.12 2.58 -14.63
N GLU A 94 -2.02 2.20 -13.96
CA GLU A 94 -1.01 1.28 -14.48
C GLU A 94 -1.24 -0.17 -14.02
N PHE A 95 -1.85 -0.36 -12.84
CA PHE A 95 -1.99 -1.67 -12.19
C PHE A 95 -3.45 -1.99 -11.87
N VAL A 96 -3.86 -3.22 -12.16
CA VAL A 96 -5.16 -3.76 -11.72
C VAL A 96 -5.07 -4.10 -10.24
N VAL A 97 -5.89 -3.42 -9.43
CA VAL A 97 -6.02 -3.69 -7.99
C VAL A 97 -7.21 -4.60 -7.72
N ALA A 98 -7.02 -5.59 -6.85
CA ALA A 98 -8.08 -6.55 -6.51
C ALA A 98 -9.14 -5.96 -5.57
N CYS A 99 -8.77 -4.95 -4.78
CA CYS A 99 -9.63 -4.28 -3.84
C CYS A 99 -9.61 -2.77 -4.10
N GLY A 100 -10.79 -2.20 -4.36
CA GLY A 100 -11.04 -0.77 -4.30
C GLY A 100 -11.25 -0.04 -5.60
#